data_AF-A0A942GLJ9-F1
#
_entry.id   AF-A0A942GLJ9-F1
#
_cell.length_a   1.000
_cell.length_b   1.000
_cell.length_c   1.000
_cell.angle_alpha   90.00
_cell.angle_beta   90.00
_cell.angle_gamma   90.00
#
_symmetry.space_group_name_H-M   'P 1'
#
loop_
_entity.id
_entity.type
_entity.pdbx_description
1 polymer ?
#
loop_
_entity_poly.entity_id
_entity_poly.type
_entity_poly.pdbx_seq_one_letter_code
_entity_poly.pdbx_strand_id
1 'polypeptide(L)'
;MEYLAFEEAVIKKKDIAAELDLLLSNKALVAKPNALQWKFFRDCTKVLLNPKYQSDFPSLSKSQIAQLKYEAEEKLKKYYLRPGRKINYVFQIVHKKELTHIFNGEAYTYPNIGGYSVLIRDTSNEVTPSHNLTEKDIKEYIERVVTESVDMEFEAYKTLPNIIADELLDAWFCPFGPAKKEILHILTRHKERGWILTNYMNPSTKRILNIKVRKIERKEIFVATTEYWYLRWWDSKKNTYTFPYRETNRQQYVLRKDDGIWKVYESIKPAPRTSIPNRRKYSP
;
A
#
# COMPACT_ATOMS: atom_id res chain seq x y z
N MET A 1 17.36 -22.96 -10.05
CA MET A 1 16.16 -23.17 -9.20
C MET A 1 15.64 -21.80 -8.80
N GLU A 2 14.31 -21.61 -8.74
CA GLU A 2 13.73 -20.29 -8.41
C GLU A 2 13.90 -19.92 -6.93
N TYR A 3 13.99 -20.92 -6.04
CA TYR A 3 14.15 -20.72 -4.59
C TYR A 3 15.44 -21.38 -4.09
N LEU A 4 16.01 -20.81 -3.03
CA LEU A 4 17.18 -21.35 -2.35
C LEU A 4 16.86 -22.68 -1.69
N ALA A 5 17.73 -23.67 -1.90
CA ALA A 5 17.74 -24.88 -1.12
C ALA A 5 18.07 -24.57 0.36
N PHE A 6 17.78 -25.50 1.26
CA PHE A 6 18.02 -25.30 2.69
C PHE A 6 19.49 -24.97 3.00
N GLU A 7 20.43 -25.69 2.40
CA GLU A 7 21.88 -25.48 2.60
C GLU A 7 22.32 -24.10 2.09
N GLU A 8 21.80 -23.67 0.94
CA GLU A 8 22.09 -22.34 0.38
C GLU A 8 21.57 -21.22 1.28
N ALA A 9 20.37 -21.37 1.83
CA ALA A 9 19.80 -20.42 2.77
C ALA A 9 20.64 -20.32 4.06
N VAL A 10 21.20 -21.43 4.54
CA VAL A 10 22.11 -21.46 5.69
C VAL A 10 23.43 -20.74 5.38
N ILE A 11 23.99 -20.95 4.18
CA ILE A 11 25.20 -20.25 3.73
C ILE A 11 24.97 -18.73 3.68
N LYS A 12 23.82 -18.30 3.16
CA LYS A 12 23.43 -16.88 3.01
C LYS A 12 22.73 -16.28 4.23
N LYS A 13 22.78 -16.96 5.38
CA LYS A 13 22.03 -16.60 6.59
C LYS A 13 22.17 -15.14 7.02
N LYS A 14 23.39 -14.59 6.96
CA LYS A 14 23.66 -13.22 7.40
C LYS A 14 22.93 -12.19 6.53
N ASP A 15 22.99 -12.37 5.20
CA ASP A 15 22.39 -11.45 4.24
C ASP A 15 20.86 -11.55 4.26
N ILE A 16 20.34 -12.79 4.36
CA ILE A 16 18.91 -13.04 4.51
C ILE A 16 18.37 -12.40 5.79
N ALA A 17 19.08 -12.54 6.91
CA ALA A 17 18.68 -11.94 8.18
C ALA A 17 18.66 -10.40 8.10
N ALA A 18 19.67 -9.80 7.47
CA ALA A 18 19.72 -8.35 7.26
C ALA A 18 18.56 -7.85 6.38
N GLU A 19 18.24 -8.54 5.29
CA GLU A 19 17.10 -8.19 4.43
C GLU A 19 15.76 -8.39 5.17
N LEU A 20 15.63 -9.43 5.99
CA LEU A 20 14.44 -9.63 6.83
C LEU A 20 14.26 -8.49 7.84
N ASP A 21 15.32 -8.04 8.50
CA ASP A 21 15.25 -6.92 9.46
C ASP A 21 14.90 -5.59 8.74
N LEU A 22 15.47 -5.37 7.56
CA LEU A 22 15.16 -4.25 6.69
C LEU A 22 13.69 -4.26 6.20
N LEU A 23 13.17 -5.45 5.88
CA LEU A 23 11.78 -5.67 5.52
C LEU A 23 10.84 -5.37 6.71
N LEU A 24 11.16 -5.91 7.89
CA LEU A 24 10.31 -5.79 9.08
C LEU A 24 10.38 -4.41 9.75
N SER A 25 11.41 -3.62 9.47
CA SER A 25 11.51 -2.22 9.90
C SER A 25 10.72 -1.25 9.01
N ASN A 26 10.23 -1.70 7.85
CA ASN A 26 9.43 -0.86 6.96
C ASN A 26 8.02 -0.64 7.53
N LYS A 27 7.76 0.56 8.08
CA LYS A 27 6.47 0.92 8.69
C LYS A 27 5.28 0.80 7.74
N ALA A 28 5.47 1.00 6.43
CA ALA A 28 4.40 0.91 5.45
C ALA A 28 3.99 -0.54 5.16
N LEU A 29 4.88 -1.51 5.40
CA LEU A 29 4.56 -2.94 5.37
C LEU A 29 4.09 -3.42 6.75
N VAL A 30 4.87 -3.09 7.77
CA VAL A 30 4.77 -3.60 9.13
C VAL A 30 4.29 -2.47 10.04
N ALA A 31 2.98 -2.20 10.00
CA ALA A 31 2.37 -1.18 10.86
C ALA A 31 2.59 -1.46 12.36
N LYS A 32 2.60 -2.74 12.76
CA LYS A 32 2.84 -3.20 14.14
C LYS A 32 3.85 -4.36 14.14
N PRO A 33 5.14 -4.12 14.39
CA PRO A 33 6.19 -5.16 14.32
C PRO A 33 5.99 -6.37 15.23
N ASN A 34 5.29 -6.18 16.35
CA ASN A 34 5.03 -7.23 17.33
C ASN A 34 3.70 -7.96 17.11
N ALA A 35 2.98 -7.68 16.02
CA ALA A 35 1.76 -8.39 15.70
C ALA A 35 2.04 -9.86 15.34
N LEU A 36 1.08 -10.75 15.63
CA LEU A 36 1.30 -12.20 15.61
C LEU A 36 1.73 -12.73 14.24
N GLN A 37 1.22 -12.17 13.14
CA GLN A 37 1.59 -12.60 11.77
C GLN A 37 3.06 -12.32 11.46
N TRP A 38 3.60 -11.22 11.98
CA TRP A 38 5.02 -10.88 11.79
C TRP A 38 5.94 -11.68 12.70
N LYS A 39 5.49 -11.97 13.93
CA LYS A 39 6.18 -12.91 14.82
C LYS A 39 6.24 -14.31 14.20
N PHE A 40 5.12 -14.80 13.67
CA PHE A 40 5.04 -16.08 12.97
C PHE A 40 5.97 -16.13 11.76
N PHE A 41 5.92 -15.13 10.88
CA PHE A 41 6.79 -15.06 9.71
C PHE A 41 8.28 -15.01 10.08
N ARG A 42 8.64 -14.23 11.12
CA ARG A 42 10.00 -14.16 11.65
C ARG A 42 10.45 -15.51 12.20
N ASP A 43 9.62 -16.18 12.97
CA ASP A 43 9.92 -17.50 13.52
C ASP A 43 10.11 -18.54 12.43
N CYS A 44 9.24 -18.58 11.41
CA CYS A 44 9.43 -19.48 10.27
C CYS A 44 10.78 -19.27 9.58
N THR A 45 11.18 -18.01 9.42
CA THR A 45 12.49 -17.67 8.83
C THR A 45 13.65 -18.05 9.76
N LYS A 46 13.51 -17.88 11.08
CA LYS A 46 14.51 -18.32 12.05
C LYS A 46 14.66 -19.84 12.09
N VAL A 47 13.57 -20.59 12.00
CA VAL A 47 13.58 -22.06 11.91
C VAL A 47 14.26 -22.52 10.62
N LEU A 48 14.02 -21.83 9.50
CA LEU A 48 14.76 -22.07 8.26
C LEU A 48 16.27 -21.85 8.42
N LEU A 49 16.68 -20.76 9.06
CA LEU A 49 18.12 -20.42 9.21
C LEU A 49 18.81 -21.11 10.41
N ASN A 50 18.03 -21.76 11.27
CA ASN A 50 18.46 -22.49 12.44
C ASN A 50 17.38 -23.51 12.86
N PRO A 51 17.44 -24.76 12.39
CA PRO A 51 16.44 -25.79 12.73
C PRO A 51 16.30 -26.09 14.22
N LYS A 52 17.28 -25.71 15.05
CA LYS A 52 17.21 -25.87 16.51
C LYS A 52 16.38 -24.77 17.20
N TYR A 53 15.92 -23.76 16.46
CA TYR A 53 15.10 -22.69 17.01
C TYR A 53 13.72 -23.23 17.42
N GLN A 54 13.34 -22.95 18.66
CA GLN A 54 12.02 -23.29 19.18
C GLN A 54 11.07 -22.11 19.00
N SER A 55 9.88 -22.38 18.49
CA SER A 55 8.83 -21.40 18.26
C SER A 55 7.60 -21.75 19.08
N ASP A 56 6.85 -20.74 19.51
CA ASP A 56 5.64 -20.91 20.32
C ASP A 56 4.40 -21.26 19.47
N PHE A 57 4.49 -21.05 18.14
CA PHE A 57 3.38 -21.21 17.20
C PHE A 57 2.87 -22.66 16.95
N PRO A 58 3.61 -23.75 17.25
CA PRO A 58 3.05 -25.11 17.17
C PRO A 58 1.85 -25.35 18.09
N SER A 59 1.65 -24.50 19.12
CA SER A 59 0.52 -24.58 20.05
C SER A 59 -0.80 -24.02 19.48
N LEU A 60 -0.76 -23.25 18.39
CA LEU A 60 -1.96 -22.66 17.79
C LEU A 60 -2.73 -23.66 16.93
N SER A 61 -4.03 -23.40 16.76
CA SER A 61 -4.85 -24.20 15.84
C SER A 61 -4.42 -24.00 14.38
N LYS A 62 -4.63 -25.03 13.54
CA LYS A 62 -4.33 -24.96 12.10
C LYS A 62 -5.00 -23.77 11.39
N SER A 63 -6.23 -23.43 11.80
CA SER A 63 -6.99 -22.29 11.28
C SER A 63 -6.30 -20.96 11.60
N GLN A 64 -5.86 -20.77 12.85
CA GLN A 64 -5.11 -19.58 13.26
C GLN A 64 -3.80 -19.44 12.48
N ILE A 65 -3.03 -20.53 12.31
CA ILE A 65 -1.77 -20.49 11.56
C ILE A 65 -2.01 -20.13 10.09
N ALA A 66 -3.06 -20.69 9.46
CA ALA A 66 -3.44 -20.35 8.09
C ALA A 66 -3.80 -18.86 7.94
N GLN A 67 -4.53 -18.29 8.91
CA GLN A 67 -4.85 -16.86 8.94
C GLN A 67 -3.59 -15.99 9.05
N LEU A 68 -2.66 -16.34 9.94
CA LEU A 68 -1.39 -15.62 10.09
C LEU A 68 -0.56 -15.66 8.80
N LYS A 69 -0.53 -16.82 8.12
CA LYS A 69 0.12 -16.98 6.82
C LYS A 69 -0.50 -16.04 5.77
N TYR A 70 -1.83 -16.05 5.65
CA TYR A 70 -2.54 -15.24 4.67
C TYR A 70 -2.28 -13.74 4.88
N GLU A 71 -2.38 -13.25 6.12
CA GLU A 71 -2.14 -11.84 6.43
C GLU A 71 -0.71 -11.37 6.16
N ALA A 72 0.29 -12.21 6.45
CA ALA A 72 1.68 -11.90 6.16
C ALA A 72 1.93 -11.90 4.64
N GLU A 73 1.48 -12.93 3.94
CA GLU A 73 1.70 -13.10 2.50
C GLU A 73 1.03 -12.00 1.67
N GLU A 74 -0.21 -11.61 1.99
CA GLU A 74 -0.91 -10.54 1.27
C GLU A 74 -0.12 -9.22 1.33
N LYS A 75 0.45 -8.91 2.50
CA LYS A 75 1.27 -7.71 2.71
C LYS A 75 2.61 -7.79 2.00
N LEU A 76 3.29 -8.95 2.09
CA LEU A 76 4.53 -9.21 1.37
C LEU A 76 4.33 -9.05 -0.14
N LYS A 77 3.27 -9.63 -0.71
CA LYS A 77 2.92 -9.50 -2.13
C LYS A 77 2.75 -8.03 -2.53
N LYS A 78 1.97 -7.26 -1.76
CA LYS A 78 1.80 -5.81 -2.03
C LYS A 78 3.13 -5.05 -1.98
N TYR A 79 4.02 -5.42 -1.06
CA TYR A 79 5.32 -4.80 -0.90
C TYR A 79 6.29 -5.11 -2.04
N TYR A 80 6.41 -6.38 -2.46
CA TYR A 80 7.30 -6.74 -3.57
C TYR A 80 6.80 -6.21 -4.91
N LEU A 81 5.50 -5.98 -5.07
CA LEU A 81 4.93 -5.31 -6.24
C LEU A 81 5.21 -3.80 -6.27
N ARG A 82 5.93 -3.21 -5.30
CA ARG A 82 6.33 -1.78 -5.35
C ARG A 82 7.62 -1.63 -6.16
N PRO A 83 7.60 -1.09 -7.39
CA PRO A 83 8.79 -0.80 -8.15
C PRO A 83 9.61 0.34 -7.52
N GLY A 84 10.89 0.41 -7.89
CA GLY A 84 11.81 1.46 -7.48
C GLY A 84 12.75 1.06 -6.34
N ARG A 85 12.56 -0.12 -5.74
CA ARG A 85 13.48 -0.66 -4.73
C ARG A 85 14.20 -1.90 -5.28
N LYS A 86 15.52 -1.94 -5.14
CA LYS A 86 16.28 -3.18 -5.32
C LYS A 86 15.92 -4.11 -4.16
N ILE A 87 15.35 -5.26 -4.51
CA ILE A 87 15.06 -6.34 -3.57
C ILE A 87 16.15 -7.39 -3.79
N ASN A 88 16.85 -7.79 -2.73
CA ASN A 88 17.88 -8.84 -2.83
C ASN A 88 17.31 -10.22 -2.51
N TYR A 89 16.27 -10.29 -1.68
CA TYR A 89 15.59 -11.52 -1.33
C TYR A 89 14.08 -11.32 -1.32
N VAL A 90 13.36 -12.24 -1.97
CA VAL A 90 11.90 -12.33 -1.94
C VAL A 90 11.51 -13.49 -1.04
N PHE A 91 10.71 -13.20 -0.03
CA PHE A 91 10.23 -14.17 0.94
C PHE A 91 8.78 -14.59 0.63
N GLN A 92 8.51 -15.89 0.65
CA GLN A 92 7.16 -16.45 0.48
C GLN A 92 6.89 -17.50 1.56
N ILE A 93 5.67 -17.55 2.09
CA ILE A 93 5.25 -18.59 3.04
C ILE A 93 4.40 -19.61 2.28
N VAL A 94 4.79 -20.88 2.32
CA VAL A 94 4.07 -21.97 1.63
C VAL A 94 3.74 -23.10 2.58
N HIS A 95 2.68 -23.84 2.29
CA HIS A 95 2.35 -25.04 3.04
C HIS A 95 3.31 -26.19 2.66
N LYS A 96 3.66 -27.08 3.60
CA LYS A 96 4.61 -28.18 3.38
C LYS A 96 4.25 -29.08 2.19
N LYS A 97 2.95 -29.22 1.89
CA LYS A 97 2.46 -29.96 0.72
C LYS A 97 2.87 -29.34 -0.62
N GLU A 98 3.09 -28.02 -0.66
CA GLU A 98 3.51 -27.33 -1.88
C GLU A 98 5.02 -27.54 -2.14
N LEU A 99 5.80 -27.80 -1.09
CA LEU A 99 7.25 -28.01 -1.20
C LEU A 99 7.62 -29.20 -2.08
N THR A 100 6.81 -30.26 -2.11
CA THR A 100 7.09 -31.44 -2.95
C THR A 100 7.06 -31.11 -4.45
N HIS A 101 6.36 -30.05 -4.84
CA HIS A 101 6.34 -29.56 -6.22
C HIS A 101 7.54 -28.66 -6.56
N ILE A 102 8.24 -28.15 -5.53
CA ILE A 102 9.32 -27.17 -5.67
C ILE A 102 10.69 -27.85 -5.53
N PHE A 103 10.84 -28.68 -4.50
CA PHE A 103 12.07 -29.40 -4.20
C PHE A 103 11.81 -30.91 -4.35
N ASN A 104 12.23 -31.47 -5.47
CA ASN A 104 12.07 -32.89 -5.80
C ASN A 104 12.78 -33.78 -4.76
N GLY A 105 12.02 -34.35 -3.82
CA GLY A 105 12.52 -35.30 -2.80
C GLY A 105 13.08 -34.66 -1.53
N GLU A 106 13.59 -33.42 -1.59
CA GLU A 106 14.12 -32.69 -0.42
C GLU A 106 13.03 -31.98 0.42
N ALA A 107 11.78 -31.99 -0.03
CA ALA A 107 10.67 -31.34 0.65
C ALA A 107 10.44 -31.79 2.10
N TYR A 108 10.85 -33.02 2.46
CA TYR A 108 10.62 -33.57 3.80
C TYR A 108 11.56 -33.01 4.86
N THR A 109 12.78 -32.61 4.47
CA THR A 109 13.82 -32.08 5.36
C THR A 109 13.75 -30.57 5.51
N TYR A 110 12.98 -29.88 4.66
CA TYR A 110 12.83 -28.44 4.72
C TYR A 110 12.15 -28.01 6.05
N PRO A 111 12.76 -27.09 6.83
CA PRO A 111 12.21 -26.68 8.12
C PRO A 111 10.83 -26.03 8.00
N ASN A 112 9.93 -26.31 8.94
CA ASN A 112 8.57 -25.79 8.94
C ASN A 112 8.05 -25.56 10.36
N ILE A 113 7.09 -24.64 10.50
CA ILE A 113 6.33 -24.38 11.73
C ILE A 113 4.85 -24.55 11.42
N GLY A 114 4.17 -25.43 12.15
CA GLY A 114 2.74 -25.67 11.96
C GLY A 114 2.37 -26.12 10.54
N GLY A 115 3.30 -26.78 9.82
CA GLY A 115 3.10 -27.21 8.44
C GLY A 115 3.39 -26.13 7.38
N TYR A 116 3.95 -24.98 7.75
CA TYR A 116 4.34 -23.93 6.81
C TYR A 116 5.85 -23.67 6.83
N SER A 117 6.41 -23.40 5.65
CA SER A 117 7.82 -23.09 5.44
C SER A 117 7.96 -21.74 4.75
N VAL A 118 9.08 -21.06 5.00
CA VAL A 118 9.46 -19.85 4.27
C VAL A 118 10.35 -20.27 3.11
N LEU A 119 9.97 -19.91 1.90
CA LEU A 119 10.83 -19.96 0.72
C LEU A 119 11.52 -18.61 0.54
N ILE A 120 12.76 -18.67 0.07
CA ILE A 120 13.57 -17.48 -0.19
C ILE A 120 14.07 -17.59 -1.62
N ARG A 121 13.70 -16.60 -2.44
CA ARG A 121 14.30 -16.40 -3.76
C ARG A 121 15.37 -15.34 -3.64
N ASP A 122 16.58 -15.68 -4.09
CA ASP A 122 17.70 -14.76 -4.14
C ASP A 122 17.72 -14.02 -5.48
N THR A 123 17.53 -12.70 -5.41
CA THR A 123 17.54 -11.78 -6.54
C THR A 123 18.77 -10.86 -6.52
N SER A 124 19.76 -11.13 -5.66
CA SER A 124 20.97 -10.31 -5.52
C SER A 124 21.92 -10.40 -6.72
N ASN A 125 22.04 -11.61 -7.28
CA ASN A 125 22.85 -11.93 -8.46
C ASN A 125 22.06 -11.91 -9.76
N GLU A 126 20.74 -11.77 -9.69
CA GLU A 126 19.99 -11.27 -10.82
C GLU A 126 20.57 -9.87 -11.06
N VAL A 127 21.49 -9.75 -12.04
CA VAL A 127 21.98 -8.48 -12.61
C VAL A 127 20.77 -7.59 -12.55
N THR A 128 20.80 -6.55 -11.69
CA THR A 128 19.63 -5.70 -11.36
C THR A 128 18.80 -5.77 -12.58
N PRO A 129 17.65 -6.47 -12.56
CA PRO A 129 16.97 -6.63 -13.81
C PRO A 129 16.86 -5.17 -14.27
N SER A 130 17.42 -4.89 -15.44
CA SER A 130 16.51 -4.50 -16.48
C SER A 130 15.40 -5.55 -16.41
N HIS A 131 14.51 -5.42 -15.41
CA HIS A 131 13.13 -5.42 -15.64
C HIS A 131 13.12 -4.45 -16.82
N ASN A 132 13.04 -5.03 -17.99
CA ASN A 132 12.03 -4.60 -18.92
C ASN A 132 10.72 -4.69 -18.12
N LEU A 133 10.58 -3.82 -17.10
CA LEU A 133 9.38 -3.43 -16.42
C LEU A 133 8.63 -2.97 -17.64
N THR A 134 7.74 -3.84 -18.08
CA THR A 134 7.05 -3.56 -19.31
C THR A 134 6.35 -2.25 -19.08
N GLU A 135 6.09 -1.49 -20.13
CA GLU A 135 5.35 -0.25 -19.98
C GLU A 135 4.03 -0.51 -19.21
N LYS A 136 3.47 -1.72 -19.35
CA LYS A 136 2.32 -2.22 -18.59
C LYS A 136 2.60 -2.30 -17.08
N ASP A 137 3.70 -2.90 -16.63
CA ASP A 137 4.01 -3.02 -15.20
C ASP A 137 4.19 -1.66 -14.53
N ILE A 138 4.85 -0.72 -15.23
CA ILE A 138 4.99 0.66 -14.77
C ILE A 138 3.62 1.32 -14.68
N LYS A 139 2.75 1.12 -15.69
CA LYS A 139 1.39 1.67 -15.69
C LYS A 139 0.58 1.16 -14.51
N GLU A 140 0.50 -0.14 -14.30
CA GLU A 140 -0.26 -0.74 -13.19
C GLU A 140 0.23 -0.22 -11.82
N TYR A 141 1.54 -0.08 -11.65
CA TYR A 141 2.09 0.51 -10.45
C TYR A 141 1.63 1.97 -10.25
N ILE A 142 1.77 2.79 -11.29
CA ILE A 142 1.43 4.21 -11.22
C ILE A 142 -0.08 4.38 -10.97
N GLU A 143 -0.90 3.55 -11.58
CA GLU A 143 -2.34 3.52 -11.33
C GLU A 143 -2.65 3.22 -9.86
N ARG A 144 -1.93 2.27 -9.26
CA ARG A 144 -2.02 2.01 -7.83
C ARG A 144 -1.57 3.19 -6.98
N VAL A 145 -0.44 3.84 -7.30
CA VAL A 145 0.02 5.03 -6.55
C VAL A 145 -1.04 6.12 -6.51
N VAL A 146 -1.65 6.42 -7.67
CA VAL A 146 -2.73 7.41 -7.74
C VAL A 146 -3.96 6.93 -6.95
N THR A 147 -4.33 5.65 -7.07
CA THR A 147 -5.47 5.09 -6.33
C THR A 147 -5.31 5.25 -4.81
N GLU A 148 -4.15 4.83 -4.28
CA GLU A 148 -3.82 4.92 -2.86
C GLU A 148 -3.70 6.38 -2.40
N SER A 149 -3.21 7.29 -3.26
CA SER A 149 -3.18 8.73 -2.94
C SER A 149 -4.58 9.34 -2.79
N VAL A 150 -5.53 8.91 -3.64
CA VAL A 150 -6.94 9.34 -3.57
C VAL A 150 -7.63 8.76 -2.34
N ASP A 151 -7.33 7.50 -1.98
CA ASP A 151 -7.76 6.91 -0.71
C ASP A 151 -7.23 7.70 0.49
N MET A 152 -5.94 8.02 0.49
CA MET A 152 -5.31 8.78 1.56
C MET A 152 -5.91 10.18 1.71
N GLU A 153 -6.18 10.88 0.61
CA GLU A 153 -6.85 12.19 0.65
C GLU A 153 -8.23 12.09 1.32
N PHE A 154 -9.03 11.10 0.93
CA PHE A 154 -10.35 10.89 1.53
C PHE A 154 -10.28 10.51 3.02
N GLU A 155 -9.34 9.64 3.40
CA GLU A 155 -9.12 9.31 4.81
C GLU A 155 -8.65 10.53 5.61
N ALA A 156 -7.83 11.41 5.04
CA ALA A 156 -7.44 12.66 5.67
C ALA A 156 -8.67 13.55 5.96
N TYR A 157 -9.63 13.64 5.04
CA TYR A 157 -10.89 14.35 5.29
C TYR A 157 -11.70 13.73 6.44
N LYS A 158 -11.63 12.41 6.60
CA LYS A 158 -12.28 11.68 7.69
C LYS A 158 -11.53 11.78 9.02
N THR A 159 -10.33 12.35 9.11
CA THR A 159 -9.70 12.55 10.43
C THR A 159 -10.20 13.80 11.14
N LEU A 160 -10.85 14.73 10.41
CA LEU A 160 -11.36 15.97 10.99
C LEU A 160 -12.30 15.69 12.18
N PRO A 161 -12.17 16.45 13.29
CA PRO A 161 -11.44 17.73 13.42
C PRO A 161 -9.92 17.62 13.65
N ASN A 162 -9.39 16.40 13.80
CA ASN A 162 -7.96 16.17 13.94
C ASN A 162 -7.29 16.19 12.56
N ILE A 163 -6.21 16.94 12.41
CA ILE A 163 -5.43 16.92 11.17
C ILE A 163 -4.61 15.64 11.16
N ILE A 164 -4.64 14.93 10.04
CA ILE A 164 -3.86 13.70 9.85
C ILE A 164 -2.36 13.99 10.04
N ALA A 165 -1.62 12.99 10.53
CA ALA A 165 -0.17 13.09 10.67
C ALA A 165 0.49 13.25 9.29
N ASP A 166 1.47 14.15 9.19
CA ASP A 166 2.13 14.51 7.93
C ASP A 166 2.82 13.31 7.27
N GLU A 167 3.37 12.39 8.08
CA GLU A 167 4.08 11.20 7.60
C GLU A 167 3.16 10.24 6.82
N LEU A 168 1.85 10.25 7.11
CA LEU A 168 0.88 9.43 6.38
C LEU A 168 0.62 9.99 4.98
N LEU A 169 0.61 11.32 4.84
CA LEU A 169 0.52 11.98 3.53
C LEU A 169 1.84 11.80 2.75
N ASP A 170 2.99 11.90 3.42
CA ASP A 170 4.31 11.77 2.80
C ASP A 170 4.57 10.37 2.21
N ALA A 171 3.78 9.37 2.60
CA ALA A 171 3.83 8.05 1.97
C ALA A 171 3.40 8.08 0.49
N TRP A 172 2.51 9.01 0.11
CA TRP A 172 1.86 9.04 -1.21
C TRP A 172 2.02 10.36 -1.95
N PHE A 173 2.29 11.44 -1.23
CA PHE A 173 2.49 12.78 -1.77
C PHE A 173 3.93 13.24 -1.55
N CYS A 174 4.46 14.05 -2.47
CA CYS A 174 5.76 14.69 -2.26
C CYS A 174 5.66 15.66 -1.05
N PRO A 175 6.59 15.62 -0.08
CA PRO A 175 6.50 16.41 1.16
C PRO A 175 6.31 17.92 0.97
N PHE A 176 6.85 18.48 -0.11
CA PHE A 176 6.74 19.90 -0.45
C PHE A 176 5.92 20.15 -1.74
N GLY A 177 5.19 19.14 -2.21
CA GLY A 177 4.42 19.18 -3.45
C GLY A 177 3.14 20.03 -3.35
N PRO A 178 2.69 20.66 -4.46
CA PRO A 178 1.43 21.39 -4.51
C PRO A 178 0.21 20.59 -4.04
N ALA A 179 0.12 19.29 -4.40
CA ALA A 179 -1.03 18.46 -4.03
C ALA A 179 -1.19 18.33 -2.51
N LYS A 180 -0.11 18.05 -1.77
CA LYS A 180 -0.14 17.96 -0.30
C LYS A 180 -0.58 19.28 0.31
N LYS A 181 -0.05 20.41 -0.18
CA LYS A 181 -0.41 21.75 0.29
C LYS A 181 -1.90 22.04 0.10
N GLU A 182 -2.48 21.67 -1.03
CA GLU A 182 -3.91 21.86 -1.29
C GLU A 182 -4.77 21.05 -0.31
N ILE A 183 -4.42 19.77 -0.06
CA ILE A 183 -5.13 18.92 0.90
C ILE A 183 -5.06 19.54 2.31
N LEU A 184 -3.87 19.92 2.76
CA LEU A 184 -3.68 20.55 4.08
C LEU A 184 -4.43 21.87 4.21
N HIS A 185 -4.51 22.66 3.13
CA HIS A 185 -5.28 23.89 3.09
C HIS A 185 -6.79 23.64 3.24
N ILE A 186 -7.32 22.63 2.55
CA ILE A 186 -8.73 22.22 2.68
C ILE A 186 -9.01 21.76 4.11
N LEU A 187 -8.16 20.90 4.67
CA LEU A 187 -8.29 20.38 6.03
C LEU A 187 -8.29 21.51 7.07
N THR A 188 -7.33 22.43 6.98
CA THR A 188 -7.23 23.59 7.88
C THR A 188 -8.49 24.45 7.82
N ARG A 189 -8.92 24.81 6.60
CA ARG A 189 -10.14 25.59 6.39
C ARG A 189 -11.38 24.90 6.96
N HIS A 190 -11.51 23.59 6.80
CA HIS A 190 -12.68 22.83 7.26
C HIS A 190 -12.65 22.66 8.78
N LYS A 191 -11.46 22.49 9.38
CA LYS A 191 -11.26 22.49 10.83
C LYS A 191 -11.71 23.82 11.45
N GLU A 192 -11.29 24.96 10.90
CA GLU A 192 -11.69 26.29 11.39
C GLU A 192 -13.22 26.48 11.35
N ARG A 193 -13.85 25.97 10.29
CA ARG A 193 -15.31 26.00 10.12
C ARG A 193 -16.05 25.03 11.05
N GLY A 194 -15.38 24.04 11.62
CA GLY A 194 -16.02 22.95 12.37
C GLY A 194 -16.74 21.96 11.46
N TRP A 195 -16.25 21.78 10.23
CA TRP A 195 -16.83 20.85 9.26
C TRP A 195 -16.13 19.49 9.34
N ILE A 196 -16.91 18.43 9.48
CA ILE A 196 -16.42 17.05 9.67
C ILE A 196 -17.16 16.06 8.76
N LEU A 197 -16.57 14.89 8.54
CA LEU A 197 -17.21 13.73 7.90
C LEU A 197 -17.45 12.57 8.87
N THR A 198 -17.00 12.68 10.11
CA THR A 198 -16.99 11.61 11.14
C THR A 198 -18.31 11.45 11.90
N ASN A 199 -19.34 12.21 11.55
CA ASN A 199 -20.65 12.07 12.19
C ASN A 199 -21.30 10.72 11.84
N TYR A 200 -22.16 10.24 12.75
CA TYR A 200 -22.90 9.00 12.56
C TYR A 200 -23.68 9.00 11.24
N MET A 201 -23.58 7.91 10.48
CA MET A 201 -24.26 7.69 9.19
C MET A 201 -23.92 8.74 8.11
N ASN A 202 -22.71 9.29 8.13
CA ASN A 202 -22.27 10.17 7.05
C ASN A 202 -22.21 9.39 5.70
N PRO A 203 -22.89 9.86 4.64
CA PRO A 203 -23.00 9.12 3.38
C PRO A 203 -21.84 9.39 2.41
N SER A 204 -20.76 10.03 2.86
CA SER A 204 -19.66 10.43 1.98
C SER A 204 -18.94 9.23 1.38
N THR A 205 -18.54 9.35 0.12
CA THR A 205 -17.84 8.31 -0.61
C THR A 205 -17.01 8.92 -1.74
N LYS A 206 -15.97 8.19 -2.15
CA LYS A 206 -15.20 8.46 -3.36
C LYS A 206 -15.12 7.20 -4.22
N ARG A 207 -15.03 7.35 -5.54
CA ARG A 207 -14.80 6.24 -6.48
C ARG A 207 -13.95 6.71 -7.65
N ILE A 208 -12.91 5.95 -7.98
CA ILE A 208 -12.19 6.12 -9.24
C ILE A 208 -12.97 5.34 -10.31
N LEU A 209 -13.52 6.05 -11.28
CA LEU A 209 -14.30 5.46 -12.38
C LEU A 209 -13.39 5.03 -13.53
N ASN A 210 -12.31 5.77 -13.74
CA ASN A 210 -11.32 5.49 -14.78
C ASN A 210 -9.96 6.06 -14.37
N ILE A 211 -8.90 5.35 -14.74
CA ILE A 211 -7.53 5.80 -14.59
C ILE A 211 -6.76 5.43 -15.84
N LYS A 212 -5.92 6.36 -16.33
CA LYS A 212 -5.12 6.15 -17.52
C LYS A 212 -3.80 6.89 -17.41
N VAL A 213 -2.70 6.17 -17.39
CA VAL A 213 -1.37 6.74 -17.57
C VAL A 213 -1.23 7.27 -19.00
N ARG A 214 -1.02 8.58 -19.14
CA ARG A 214 -0.97 9.29 -20.42
C ARG A 214 0.42 9.35 -21.00
N LYS A 215 1.41 9.64 -20.16
CA LYS A 215 2.79 9.87 -20.58
C LYS A 215 3.74 9.49 -19.45
N ILE A 216 4.79 8.76 -19.80
CA ILE A 216 5.87 8.38 -18.88
C ILE A 216 7.13 9.07 -19.38
N GLU A 217 7.66 9.99 -18.60
CA GLU A 217 8.95 10.65 -18.85
C GLU A 217 9.98 10.24 -17.79
N ARG A 218 11.25 10.63 -17.99
CA ARG A 218 12.33 10.28 -17.06
C ARG A 218 12.13 10.84 -15.65
N LYS A 219 11.54 12.04 -15.54
CA LYS A 219 11.38 12.75 -14.27
C LYS A 219 9.93 12.84 -13.79
N GLU A 220 8.98 12.72 -14.71
CA GLU A 220 7.56 12.94 -14.43
C GLU A 220 6.68 11.89 -15.12
N ILE A 221 5.56 11.56 -14.49
CA ILE A 221 4.54 10.71 -15.09
C ILE A 221 3.19 11.42 -14.98
N PHE A 222 2.47 11.46 -16.10
CA PHE A 222 1.18 12.12 -16.22
C PHE A 222 0.08 11.07 -16.25
N VAL A 223 -0.87 11.18 -15.32
CA VAL A 223 -2.01 10.26 -15.18
C VAL A 223 -3.30 11.04 -15.27
N ALA A 224 -4.23 10.59 -16.08
CA ALA A 224 -5.58 11.16 -16.13
C ALA A 224 -6.54 10.24 -15.38
N THR A 225 -7.36 10.82 -14.52
CA THR A 225 -8.41 10.09 -13.80
C THR A 225 -9.80 10.63 -14.14
N THR A 226 -10.81 9.80 -13.93
CA THR A 226 -12.19 10.25 -13.78
C THR A 226 -12.69 9.71 -12.45
N GLU A 227 -13.12 10.61 -11.57
CA GLU A 227 -13.39 10.30 -10.18
C GLU A 227 -14.75 10.86 -9.78
N TYR A 228 -15.54 10.05 -9.10
CA TYR A 228 -16.76 10.47 -8.45
C TYR A 228 -16.47 10.77 -6.98
N TRP A 229 -16.77 11.99 -6.55
CA TRP A 229 -16.67 12.43 -5.17
C TRP A 229 -18.04 12.85 -4.68
N TYR A 230 -18.46 12.26 -3.56
CA TYR A 230 -19.63 12.70 -2.81
C TYR A 230 -19.21 12.96 -1.37
N LEU A 231 -19.06 14.22 -1.00
CA LEU A 231 -18.69 14.66 0.34
C LEU A 231 -19.85 15.45 0.94
N ARG A 232 -20.35 15.00 2.07
CA ARG A 232 -21.44 15.64 2.80
C ARG A 232 -20.93 16.15 4.14
N TRP A 233 -20.49 17.40 4.13
CA TRP A 233 -19.90 18.03 5.31
C TRP A 233 -20.95 18.33 6.38
N TRP A 234 -20.67 17.85 7.60
CA TRP A 234 -21.46 18.14 8.79
C TRP A 234 -20.82 19.30 9.56
N ASP A 235 -21.60 20.34 9.83
CA ASP A 235 -21.19 21.46 10.68
C ASP A 235 -21.49 21.12 12.13
N SER A 236 -20.45 20.86 12.91
CA SER A 236 -20.56 20.47 14.32
C SER A 236 -21.04 21.61 15.23
N LYS A 237 -20.95 22.87 14.79
CA LYS A 237 -21.42 24.04 15.55
C LYS A 237 -22.93 24.22 15.40
N LYS A 238 -23.46 23.90 14.21
CA LYS A 238 -24.89 24.07 13.87
C LYS A 238 -25.70 22.77 13.91
N ASN A 239 -25.04 21.62 14.06
CA ASN A 239 -25.64 20.30 13.99
C ASN A 239 -26.48 20.09 12.72
N THR A 240 -25.91 20.46 11.56
CA THR A 240 -26.58 20.31 10.28
C THR A 240 -25.60 20.05 9.15
N TYR A 241 -26.09 19.47 8.06
CA TYR A 241 -25.33 19.37 6.81
C TYR A 241 -25.30 20.72 6.11
N THR A 242 -24.11 21.21 5.76
CA THR A 242 -23.95 22.55 5.18
C THR A 242 -23.74 22.52 3.68
N PHE A 243 -22.76 21.74 3.21
CA PHE A 243 -22.32 21.76 1.83
C PHE A 243 -22.18 20.35 1.25
N PRO A 244 -23.05 19.96 0.30
CA PRO A 244 -22.85 18.75 -0.49
C PRO A 244 -21.89 19.05 -1.64
N TYR A 245 -20.72 18.42 -1.64
CA TYR A 245 -19.87 18.32 -2.82
C TYR A 245 -20.21 17.02 -3.54
N ARG A 246 -20.77 17.09 -4.75
CA ARG A 246 -21.15 15.91 -5.53
C ARG A 246 -20.72 16.11 -6.97
N GLU A 247 -19.51 15.70 -7.29
CA GLU A 247 -18.90 15.98 -8.59
C GLU A 247 -18.27 14.74 -9.20
N THR A 248 -18.29 14.69 -10.54
CA THR A 248 -17.47 13.76 -11.31
C THR A 248 -16.30 14.55 -11.92
N ASN A 249 -15.16 14.48 -11.26
CA ASN A 249 -13.97 15.22 -11.63
C ASN A 249 -13.17 14.47 -12.68
N ARG A 250 -12.60 15.20 -13.63
CA ARG A 250 -11.59 14.68 -14.57
C ARG A 250 -10.25 15.30 -14.22
N GLN A 251 -9.45 14.64 -13.39
CA GLN A 251 -8.21 15.22 -12.86
C GLN A 251 -7.00 14.75 -13.67
N GLN A 252 -5.93 15.54 -13.61
CA GLN A 252 -4.60 15.13 -14.10
C GLN A 252 -3.61 15.14 -12.94
N TYR A 253 -2.98 14.01 -12.70
CA TYR A 253 -1.93 13.86 -11.70
C TYR A 253 -0.57 13.94 -12.37
N VAL A 254 0.33 14.69 -11.75
CA VAL A 254 1.76 14.70 -12.06
C VAL A 254 2.47 13.98 -10.92
N LEU A 255 3.16 12.89 -11.25
CA LEU A 255 3.97 12.15 -10.29
C LEU A 255 5.45 12.47 -10.48
N ARG A 256 6.19 12.53 -9.37
CA ARG A 256 7.65 12.68 -9.35
C ARG A 256 8.26 11.63 -8.42
N LYS A 257 9.54 11.31 -8.65
CA LYS A 257 10.30 10.46 -7.73
C LYS A 257 10.75 11.27 -6.52
N ASP A 258 10.51 10.73 -5.34
CA ASP A 258 10.98 11.19 -4.04
C ASP A 258 11.62 9.99 -3.34
N ASP A 259 12.92 10.07 -3.05
CA ASP A 259 13.75 8.94 -2.57
C ASP A 259 13.58 7.65 -3.40
N GLY A 260 13.48 7.80 -4.73
CA GLY A 260 13.34 6.69 -5.67
C GLY A 260 11.92 6.13 -5.80
N ILE A 261 10.96 6.61 -5.00
CA ILE A 261 9.56 6.18 -5.01
C ILE A 261 8.71 7.21 -5.75
N TRP A 262 7.84 6.77 -6.65
CA TRP A 262 6.90 7.68 -7.30
C TRP A 262 5.81 8.11 -6.33
N LYS A 263 5.62 9.42 -6.20
CA LYS A 263 4.60 10.06 -5.37
C LYS A 263 3.86 11.11 -6.17
N VAL A 264 2.65 11.46 -5.74
CA VAL A 264 1.89 12.56 -6.33
C VAL A 264 2.54 13.89 -5.96
N TYR A 265 3.00 14.61 -6.98
CA TYR A 265 3.52 15.97 -6.82
C TYR A 265 2.40 16.99 -6.91
N GLU A 266 1.57 16.89 -7.95
CA GLU A 266 0.51 17.85 -8.27
C GLU A 266 -0.76 17.12 -8.73
N SER A 267 -1.92 17.65 -8.33
CA SER A 267 -3.22 17.26 -8.86
C SER A 267 -3.87 18.47 -9.52
N ILE A 268 -3.97 18.43 -10.84
CA ILE A 268 -4.52 19.49 -11.68
C ILE A 268 -6.00 19.19 -11.90
N LYS A 269 -6.84 20.02 -11.31
CA LYS A 269 -8.30 19.98 -11.50
C LYS A 269 -8.67 20.88 -12.69
N PRO A 270 -9.60 20.46 -13.55
CA PRO A 270 -10.06 21.30 -14.66
C PRO A 270 -10.76 22.52 -14.07
N ALA A 271 -10.66 23.66 -14.77
CA ALA A 271 -11.36 24.87 -14.36
C ALA A 271 -12.84 24.55 -14.09
N PRO A 272 -13.43 25.09 -13.02
CA PRO A 272 -14.83 24.84 -12.70
C PRO A 272 -15.69 25.19 -13.91
N ARG A 273 -16.56 24.26 -14.34
CA ARG A 273 -17.50 24.55 -15.42
C ARG A 273 -18.35 25.74 -14.96
N THR A 274 -18.28 26.85 -15.70
CA THR A 274 -19.06 28.07 -15.46
C THR A 274 -20.55 27.90 -15.71
N SER A 275 -21.03 26.70 -16.05
CA SER A 275 -22.46 26.42 -16.20
C SER A 275 -23.08 26.20 -14.81
N ILE A 276 -23.67 27.26 -14.27
CA ILE A 276 -24.69 27.18 -13.21
C ILE A 276 -25.67 26.08 -13.61
N PRO A 277 -25.86 25.00 -12.82
CA PRO A 277 -26.90 24.03 -13.14
C PRO A 277 -28.24 24.76 -13.06
N ASN A 278 -29.00 24.74 -14.16
CA ASN A 278 -30.36 25.27 -14.23
C ASN A 278 -31.15 24.74 -13.03
N ARG A 279 -31.27 25.59 -12.00
CA ARG A 279 -32.11 25.34 -10.83
C ARG A 279 -33.54 25.41 -11.37
N ARG A 280 -34.11 24.26 -11.76
CA ARG A 280 -35.55 24.18 -12.05
C ARG A 280 -36.24 24.64 -10.78
N LYS A 281 -36.83 25.84 -10.84
CA LYS A 281 -37.74 26.34 -9.82
C LYS A 281 -38.93 25.39 -9.85
N TYR A 282 -39.13 24.63 -8.78
CA TYR A 282 -40.45 24.07 -8.51
C TYR A 282 -41.33 25.25 -8.10
N SER A 283 -42.28 25.60 -8.96
CA SER A 283 -43.39 26.50 -8.61
C SER A 283 -44.34 25.77 -7.64
N PRO A 284 -45.00 26.51 -6.74
CA PRO A 284 -45.81 25.96 -5.63
C PRO A 284 -46.97 25.09 -6.09
#